data_AF-A0A6A7M4K0-F1
#
_entry.id   AF-A0A6A7M4K0-F1
#
_cell.length_a   1.000
_cell.length_b   1.000
_cell.length_c   1.000
_cell.angle_alpha   90.00
_cell.angle_beta   90.00
_cell.angle_gamma   90.00
#
_symmetry.space_group_name_H-M   'P 1'
#
loop_
_entity.id
_entity.type
_entity.pdbx_description
1 polymer ?
#
loop_
_entity_poly.entity_id
_entity_poly.type
_entity_poly.pdbx_seq_one_letter_code
_entity_poly.pdbx_strand_id
1 'polypeptide(L)'
;MIQWTEILIAAGAAIVMAVAIRIWRARAAARERGPAHIHEALMRRAEALAAQSPFLRKVTREFKANGHISNRQADAVKKAIARIEAR
;
A
#
# COMPACT_ATOMS: atom_id res chain seq x y z
N MET A 1 -23.81 45.17 10.64
CA MET A 1 -23.45 44.45 9.39
C MET A 1 -22.21 43.57 9.50
N ILE A 2 -21.25 43.87 10.39
CA ILE A 2 -19.97 43.14 10.54
C ILE A 2 -20.14 41.67 11.03
N GLN A 3 -21.11 41.42 11.92
CA GLN A 3 -21.29 40.11 12.56
C GLN A 3 -21.72 38.99 11.60
N TRP A 4 -22.54 39.29 10.58
CA TRP A 4 -22.95 38.30 9.57
C TRP A 4 -21.79 37.89 8.67
N THR A 5 -20.92 38.85 8.33
CA THR A 5 -19.73 38.60 7.51
C THR A 5 -18.75 37.69 8.26
N GLU A 6 -18.54 37.92 9.55
CA GLU A 6 -17.69 37.09 10.41
C GLU A 6 -18.21 35.65 10.53
N ILE A 7 -19.53 35.48 10.69
CA ILE A 7 -20.17 34.16 10.73
C ILE A 7 -19.96 33.41 9.41
N LEU A 8 -20.13 34.08 8.27
CA LEU A 8 -19.94 33.47 6.95
C LEU A 8 -18.48 33.09 6.70
N ILE A 9 -17.53 33.93 7.13
CA ILE A 9 -16.09 33.64 7.03
C ILE A 9 -15.74 32.42 7.90
N ALA A 10 -16.21 32.38 9.15
CA ALA A 10 -15.97 31.27 10.06
C ALA A 10 -16.56 29.95 9.51
N ALA A 11 -17.78 29.99 8.98
CA ALA A 11 -18.43 28.83 8.37
C ALA A 11 -17.67 28.33 7.13
N GLY A 12 -17.24 29.24 6.25
CA GLY A 12 -16.43 28.90 5.08
C GLY A 12 -15.09 28.26 5.47
N ALA A 13 -14.37 28.85 6.44
CA ALA A 13 -13.11 28.31 6.95
C ALA A 13 -13.27 26.91 7.55
N ALA A 14 -14.36 26.67 8.29
CA ALA A 14 -14.65 25.37 8.89
C ALA A 14 -14.86 24.28 7.82
N ILE A 15 -15.58 24.59 6.73
CA ILE A 15 -15.80 23.66 5.62
C ILE A 15 -14.48 23.34 4.91
N VAL A 16 -13.67 24.35 4.60
CA VAL A 16 -12.36 24.15 3.96
C VAL A 16 -11.45 23.28 4.81
N MET A 17 -11.40 23.54 6.12
CA MET A 17 -10.62 22.72 7.06
C MET A 17 -11.12 21.29 7.13
N ALA A 18 -12.43 21.05 7.16
CA ALA A 18 -13.00 19.71 7.17
C ALA A 18 -12.62 18.92 5.91
N VAL A 19 -12.68 19.55 4.73
CA VAL A 19 -12.27 18.94 3.46
C VAL A 19 -10.76 18.66 3.45
N ALA A 20 -9.94 19.62 3.89
CA ALA A 20 -8.49 19.46 3.97
C ALA A 20 -8.09 18.28 4.89
N ILE A 21 -8.70 18.18 6.07
CA ILE A 21 -8.50 17.07 7.01
C ILE A 21 -8.91 15.74 6.37
N ARG A 22 -10.05 15.70 5.68
CA ARG A 22 -10.52 14.47 5.01
C ARG A 22 -9.55 14.02 3.93
N ILE A 23 -9.05 14.93 3.10
CA ILE A 23 -8.06 14.64 2.06
C ILE A 23 -6.74 14.18 2.70
N TRP A 24 -6.29 14.87 3.75
CA TRP A 24 -5.06 14.51 4.45
C TRP A 24 -5.16 13.11 5.06
N ARG A 25 -6.26 12.78 5.74
CA ARG A 25 -6.50 11.43 6.30
C ARG A 25 -6.58 10.37 5.22
N ALA A 26 -7.22 10.66 4.08
CA ALA A 26 -7.26 9.74 2.94
C ALA A 26 -5.85 9.49 2.36
N ARG A 27 -5.04 10.55 2.22
CA ARG A 27 -3.64 10.44 1.78
C ARG A 27 -2.76 9.73 2.80
N ALA A 28 -2.94 9.99 4.08
CA ALA A 28 -2.22 9.32 5.16
C ALA A 28 -2.56 7.81 5.18
N ALA A 29 -3.85 7.45 5.11
CA ALA A 29 -4.27 6.06 5.00
C ALA A 29 -3.73 5.37 3.73
N ALA A 30 -3.66 6.09 2.59
CA ALA A 30 -3.05 5.57 1.37
C ALA A 30 -1.52 5.38 1.50
N ARG A 31 -0.84 6.26 2.24
CA ARG A 31 0.59 6.13 2.56
C ARG A 31 0.86 4.99 3.53
N GLU A 32 0.04 4.84 4.57
CA GLU A 32 0.13 3.76 5.56
C GLU A 32 -0.16 2.38 4.97
N ARG A 33 -1.11 2.29 4.04
CA ARG A 33 -1.39 1.06 3.30
C ARG A 33 -0.25 0.68 2.34
N GLY A 34 0.64 1.61 2.01
CA GLY A 34 1.60 1.47 0.93
C GLY A 34 0.91 1.27 -0.43
N PRO A 35 1.61 1.44 -1.56
CA PRO A 35 1.07 1.02 -2.84
C PRO A 35 0.59 -0.44 -2.74
N ALA A 36 -0.63 -0.72 -3.21
CA ALA A 36 -1.15 -2.09 -3.36
C ALA A 36 -0.21 -3.00 -4.18
N HIS A 37 0.81 -2.40 -4.81
CA HIS A 37 1.75 -3.00 -5.75
C HIS A 37 3.22 -2.87 -5.36
N ILE A 38 3.60 -2.48 -4.12
CA ILE A 38 5.03 -2.34 -3.73
C ILE A 38 5.81 -3.62 -4.08
N HIS A 39 5.18 -4.77 -3.87
CA HIS A 39 5.79 -6.09 -4.08
C HIS A 39 5.39 -6.72 -5.41
N GLU A 40 4.70 -6.05 -6.31
CA GLU A 40 4.23 -6.65 -7.57
C GLU A 40 5.40 -7.10 -8.45
N ALA A 41 6.43 -6.25 -8.61
CA ALA A 41 7.64 -6.60 -9.34
C ALA A 41 8.40 -7.77 -8.69
N LEU A 42 8.46 -7.79 -7.35
CA LEU A 42 9.06 -8.88 -6.58
C LEU A 42 8.28 -10.19 -6.77
N MET A 43 6.95 -10.12 -6.71
CA MET A 43 6.07 -11.28 -6.85
C MET A 43 6.04 -11.82 -8.26
N ARG A 44 6.21 -10.98 -9.29
CA ARG A 44 6.38 -11.41 -10.68
C ARG A 44 7.66 -12.22 -10.88
N ARG A 45 8.76 -11.86 -10.21
CA ARG A 45 9.99 -12.67 -10.18
C ARG A 45 9.79 -13.96 -9.39
N ALA A 46 9.11 -13.89 -8.25
CA ALA A 46 8.75 -15.07 -7.47
C ALA A 46 7.91 -16.06 -8.27
N GLU A 47 7.02 -15.57 -9.13
CA GLU A 47 6.20 -16.38 -10.03
C GLU A 47 7.03 -17.14 -11.06
N ALA A 48 8.00 -16.47 -11.69
CA ALA A 48 8.90 -17.11 -12.65
C ALA A 48 9.70 -18.27 -12.01
N LEU A 49 10.04 -18.14 -10.72
CA LEU A 49 10.78 -19.16 -9.96
C LEU A 49 9.86 -20.08 -9.14
N ALA A 50 8.54 -19.98 -9.28
CA ALA A 50 7.58 -20.74 -8.47
C ALA A 50 7.71 -22.26 -8.67
N ALA A 51 8.10 -22.72 -9.86
CA ALA A 51 8.34 -24.13 -10.15
C ALA A 51 9.55 -24.70 -9.37
N GLN A 52 10.50 -23.84 -9.00
CA GLN A 52 11.76 -24.23 -8.37
C GLN A 52 11.68 -24.24 -6.84
N SER A 53 10.63 -23.65 -6.25
CA SER A 53 10.44 -23.59 -4.81
C SER A 53 8.98 -23.73 -4.38
N PRO A 54 8.63 -24.73 -3.56
CA PRO A 54 7.27 -24.88 -3.05
C PRO A 54 6.84 -23.70 -2.17
N PHE A 55 7.79 -23.01 -1.53
CA PHE A 55 7.54 -21.78 -0.78
C PHE A 55 7.09 -20.64 -1.71
N LEU A 56 7.85 -20.37 -2.79
CA LEU A 56 7.51 -19.31 -3.73
C LEU A 56 6.14 -19.56 -4.35
N ARG A 57 5.84 -20.80 -4.77
CA ARG A 57 4.54 -21.21 -5.32
C ARG A 57 3.37 -20.93 -4.38
N LYS A 58 3.53 -21.20 -3.07
CA LYS A 58 2.50 -20.91 -2.07
C LYS A 58 2.27 -19.40 -1.95
N VAL A 59 3.35 -18.63 -1.81
CA VAL A 59 3.28 -17.18 -1.61
C VAL A 59 2.75 -16.46 -2.85
N THR A 60 3.06 -16.91 -4.07
CA THR A 60 2.46 -16.35 -5.30
C THR A 60 0.96 -16.59 -5.36
N ARG A 61 0.49 -17.78 -4.96
CA ARG A 61 -0.94 -18.07 -4.91
C ARG A 61 -1.67 -17.21 -3.89
N GLU A 62 -1.08 -17.03 -2.70
CA GLU A 62 -1.62 -16.14 -1.66
C GLU A 62 -1.64 -14.67 -2.14
N PHE A 63 -0.60 -14.21 -2.82
CA PHE A 63 -0.56 -12.86 -3.39
C PHE A 63 -1.60 -12.66 -4.49
N LYS A 64 -1.83 -13.64 -5.37
CA LYS A 64 -2.89 -13.56 -6.38
C LYS A 64 -4.30 -13.53 -5.77
N ALA A 65 -4.50 -14.24 -4.66
CA ALA A 65 -5.79 -14.26 -3.96
C ALA A 65 -6.05 -12.98 -3.14
N ASN A 66 -5.02 -12.47 -2.46
CA ASN A 66 -5.17 -11.38 -1.50
C ASN A 66 -4.80 -10.00 -2.07
N GLY A 67 -4.06 -9.96 -3.19
CA GLY A 67 -3.56 -8.73 -3.82
C GLY A 67 -2.42 -8.04 -3.07
N HIS A 68 -1.97 -8.58 -1.93
CA HIS A 68 -0.89 -8.01 -1.12
C HIS A 68 -0.16 -9.08 -0.31
N ILE A 69 1.07 -8.76 0.12
CA ILE A 69 1.86 -9.57 1.07
C ILE A 69 2.49 -8.66 2.13
N SER A 70 2.72 -9.21 3.32
CA SER A 70 3.38 -8.48 4.40
C SER A 70 4.87 -8.22 4.10
N ASN A 71 5.45 -7.19 4.71
CA ASN A 71 6.87 -6.88 4.54
C ASN A 71 7.79 -8.03 4.98
N ARG A 72 7.43 -8.76 6.05
CA ARG A 72 8.17 -9.96 6.48
C ARG A 72 8.15 -11.07 5.43
N GLN A 73 6.99 -11.27 4.78
CA GLN A 73 6.88 -12.23 3.68
C GLN A 73 7.68 -11.78 2.47
N ALA A 74 7.68 -10.47 2.15
CA ALA A 74 8.47 -9.92 1.05
C ALA A 74 9.98 -10.14 1.26
N ASP A 75 10.48 -9.95 2.48
CA ASP A 75 11.89 -10.23 2.80
C ASP A 75 12.23 -11.72 2.67
N ALA A 76 11.33 -12.59 3.10
CA ALA A 76 11.48 -14.04 2.91
C ALA A 76 11.49 -14.43 1.42
N VAL A 77 10.62 -13.82 0.60
CA VAL A 77 10.58 -14.01 -0.85
C VAL A 77 11.88 -13.53 -1.50
N LYS A 78 12.39 -12.34 -1.15
CA LYS A 78 13.68 -11.84 -1.64
C LYS A 78 14.82 -12.82 -1.33
N LYS A 79 14.89 -13.32 -0.09
CA LYS A 79 15.92 -14.28 0.33
C LYS A 79 15.80 -15.62 -0.40
N ALA A 80 14.57 -16.07 -0.66
CA ALA A 80 14.32 -17.30 -1.41
C ALA A 80 14.71 -17.17 -2.88
N ILE A 81 14.36 -16.06 -3.54
CA ILE A 81 14.77 -15.76 -4.91
C ILE A 81 16.30 -15.72 -5.00
N ALA A 82 16.97 -14.96 -4.11
CA ALA A 82 18.42 -14.84 -4.11
C ALA A 82 19.13 -16.20 -3.94
N ARG A 83 18.57 -17.12 -3.14
CA ARG A 83 19.12 -18.48 -3.00
C ARG A 83 18.98 -19.33 -4.24
N ILE A 84 17.92 -19.12 -5.02
CA ILE A 84 17.68 -19.85 -6.26
C ILE A 84 18.55 -19.29 -7.37
N GLU A 85 18.66 -17.97 -7.48
CA GLU A 85 19.51 -17.30 -8.46
C GLU A 85 21.01 -17.52 -8.20
N ALA A 86 21.42 -17.76 -6.96
CA ALA A 86 22.79 -18.07 -6.59
C ALA A 86 23.18 -19.56 -6.75
N ARG A 87 22.25 -20.41 -7.18
CA ARG A 87 22.46 -21.85 -7.33
C ARG A 87 22.61 -22.23 -8.80
#